data_AF-A0A449A2E2-F1
#
_entry.id   AF-A0A449A2E2-F1
#
_cell.length_a   1.000
_cell.length_b   1.000
_cell.length_c   1.000
_cell.angle_alpha   90.00
_cell.angle_beta   90.00
_cell.angle_gamma   90.00
#
_symmetry.space_group_name_H-M   'P 1'
#
loop_
_entity.id
_entity.type
_entity.pdbx_description
1 polymer ?
#
loop_
_entity_poly.entity_id
_entity_poly.type
_entity_poly.pdbx_seq_one_letter_code
_entity_poly.pdbx_strand_id
1 'polypeptide(L)'
;MNTVDIEKIKLLAEDLLESKKEVSELNKLLKQEFKDIEIEVDEPLSNGGRITYKKSEPRTTFDFKGYSAFLHNAIKEGKNYTEEELDLIMKEFAIEKEGKWSIKLKK
;
A
#
# COMPACT_ATOMS: atom_id res chain seq x y z
N MET A 1 -1.70 -9.97 41.17
CA MET A 1 -2.06 -10.67 39.92
C MET A 1 -3.11 -9.83 39.23
N ASN A 2 -2.84 -9.30 38.04
CA ASN A 2 -3.87 -8.63 37.24
C ASN A 2 -4.64 -9.72 36.48
N THR A 3 -5.84 -10.04 36.96
CA THR A 3 -6.72 -10.98 36.28
C THR A 3 -7.39 -10.23 35.14
N VAL A 4 -7.25 -10.76 33.93
CA VAL A 4 -7.90 -10.21 32.74
C VAL A 4 -9.35 -10.67 32.71
N ASP A 5 -10.29 -9.73 32.61
CA ASP A 5 -11.71 -10.01 32.41
C ASP A 5 -11.96 -10.45 30.96
N ILE A 6 -12.08 -11.76 30.77
CA ILE A 6 -12.24 -12.39 29.45
C ILE A 6 -13.57 -12.02 28.80
N GLU A 7 -14.63 -11.84 29.58
CA GLU A 7 -15.96 -11.48 29.08
C GLU A 7 -15.95 -10.07 28.51
N LYS A 8 -15.32 -9.14 29.22
CA LYS A 8 -15.10 -7.78 28.71
C LYS A 8 -14.25 -7.76 27.43
N ILE A 9 -13.23 -8.60 27.33
CA ILE A 9 -12.41 -8.68 26.10
C ILE A 9 -13.21 -9.21 24.91
N LYS A 10 -14.05 -10.23 25.12
CA LYS A 10 -14.87 -10.78 24.04
C LYS A 10 -15.81 -9.73 23.46
N LEU A 11 -16.51 -8.99 24.32
CA LEU A 11 -17.37 -7.88 23.90
C LEU A 11 -16.59 -6.83 23.10
N LEU A 12 -15.43 -6.39 23.62
CA LEU A 12 -14.58 -5.43 22.91
C LEU A 12 -14.08 -5.97 21.55
N ALA A 13 -13.82 -7.27 21.44
CA ALA A 13 -13.39 -7.89 20.20
C ALA A 13 -14.52 -7.97 19.17
N GLU A 14 -15.75 -8.25 19.62
CA GLU A 14 -16.96 -8.24 18.78
C GLU A 14 -17.25 -6.83 18.25
N ASP A 15 -17.27 -5.82 19.12
CA ASP A 15 -17.45 -4.42 18.75
C ASP A 15 -16.39 -3.94 17.75
N LEU A 16 -15.13 -4.37 17.95
CA LEU A 16 -14.02 -4.04 17.06
C LEU A 16 -14.20 -4.69 15.68
N LEU A 17 -14.69 -5.93 15.62
CA LEU A 17 -14.95 -6.61 14.35
C LEU A 17 -16.09 -5.94 13.58
N GLU A 18 -17.13 -5.52 14.27
CA GLU A 18 -18.24 -4.76 13.67
C GLU A 18 -17.77 -3.40 13.15
N SER A 19 -17.08 -2.63 13.99
CA SER A 19 -16.51 -1.33 13.61
C SER A 19 -15.57 -1.45 12.39
N LYS A 20 -14.79 -2.52 12.29
CA LYS A 20 -13.92 -2.76 11.12
C LYS A 20 -14.71 -2.98 9.82
N LYS A 21 -15.88 -3.62 9.89
CA LYS A 21 -16.76 -3.78 8.73
C LYS A 21 -17.30 -2.44 8.29
N GLU A 22 -17.82 -1.64 9.22
CA GLU A 22 -18.33 -0.29 8.95
C GLU A 22 -17.25 0.60 8.32
N VAL A 23 -16.04 0.60 8.89
CA VAL A 23 -14.90 1.33 8.33
C VAL A 23 -14.58 0.87 6.91
N SER A 24 -14.64 -0.43 6.63
CA SER A 24 -14.41 -0.98 5.29
C SER A 24 -15.47 -0.50 4.30
N GLU A 25 -16.74 -0.49 4.70
CA GLU A 25 -17.86 -0.01 3.87
C GLU A 25 -17.78 1.49 3.61
N LEU A 26 -17.53 2.30 4.64
CA LEU A 26 -17.33 3.74 4.49
C LEU A 26 -16.15 4.06 3.57
N ASN A 27 -15.05 3.30 3.65
CA ASN A 27 -13.92 3.46 2.74
C ASN A 27 -14.27 3.09 1.29
N LYS A 28 -15.17 2.13 1.06
CA LYS A 28 -15.64 1.81 -0.30
C LYS A 28 -16.50 2.94 -0.86
N LEU A 29 -17.46 3.43 -0.07
CA LEU A 29 -18.31 4.55 -0.45
C LEU A 29 -17.46 5.79 -0.76
N LEU A 30 -16.50 6.12 0.12
CA LEU A 30 -15.60 7.24 -0.10
C LEU A 30 -14.81 7.11 -1.41
N LYS A 31 -14.25 5.92 -1.71
CA LYS A 31 -13.57 5.68 -2.98
C LYS A 31 -14.50 5.79 -4.19
N GLN A 32 -15.78 5.47 -4.03
CA GLN A 32 -16.77 5.59 -5.09
C GLN A 32 -17.08 7.05 -5.40
N GLU A 33 -17.14 7.93 -4.40
CA GLU A 33 -17.32 9.38 -4.61
C GLU A 33 -16.16 10.02 -5.39
N PHE A 34 -14.94 9.54 -5.19
CA PHE A 34 -13.76 9.99 -5.94
C PHE A 34 -13.51 9.21 -7.23
N LYS A 35 -14.41 8.31 -7.61
CA LYS A 35 -14.25 7.52 -8.83
C LYS A 35 -14.29 8.47 -10.03
N ASP A 36 -13.30 8.33 -10.91
CA ASP A 36 -13.16 9.15 -12.13
C ASP A 36 -12.93 10.65 -11.86
N ILE A 37 -12.64 11.04 -10.61
CA ILE A 37 -12.25 12.40 -10.23
C ILE A 37 -10.74 12.54 -10.27
N GLU A 38 -10.25 13.51 -11.05
CA GLU A 38 -8.83 13.86 -11.18
C GLU A 38 -8.51 15.25 -10.61
N ILE A 39 -9.22 15.63 -9.56
CA ILE A 39 -9.03 16.91 -8.86
C ILE A 39 -8.49 16.62 -7.47
N GLU A 40 -7.41 17.30 -7.09
CA GLU A 40 -6.86 17.18 -5.73
C GLU A 40 -7.78 17.84 -4.70
N VAL A 41 -7.94 17.19 -3.56
CA VAL A 41 -8.72 17.69 -2.42
C VAL A 41 -7.84 17.68 -1.19
N ASP A 42 -7.87 18.77 -0.42
CA ASP A 42 -7.20 18.83 0.87
C ASP A 42 -8.01 19.70 1.85
N GLU A 43 -9.03 19.09 2.47
CA GLU A 43 -10.07 19.79 3.21
C GLU A 43 -10.13 19.34 4.68
N PRO A 44 -10.33 20.26 5.64
CA PRO A 44 -10.57 19.91 7.02
C PRO A 44 -11.97 19.30 7.21
N LEU A 45 -12.09 18.40 8.17
CA LEU A 45 -13.35 17.79 8.60
C LEU A 45 -13.84 18.44 9.89
N SER A 46 -15.16 18.45 10.09
CA SER A 46 -15.80 19.09 11.26
C SER A 46 -15.37 18.50 12.61
N ASN A 47 -14.82 17.28 12.63
CA ASN A 47 -14.31 16.62 13.83
C ASN A 47 -12.81 16.88 14.11
N GLY A 48 -12.21 17.83 13.38
CA GLY A 48 -10.79 18.17 13.48
C GLY A 48 -9.86 17.32 12.60
N GLY A 49 -10.40 16.34 11.87
CA GLY A 49 -9.63 15.56 10.90
C GLY A 49 -9.38 16.31 9.60
N ARG A 50 -8.70 15.66 8.65
CA ARG A 50 -8.45 16.16 7.29
C ARG A 50 -8.57 15.05 6.27
N ILE A 51 -9.23 15.35 5.15
CA ILE A 51 -9.28 14.49 3.98
C ILE A 51 -8.33 15.04 2.92
N THR A 52 -7.42 14.19 2.45
CA THR A 52 -6.51 14.51 1.36
C THR A 52 -6.70 13.49 0.25
N TYR A 53 -7.05 13.94 -0.95
CA TYR A 53 -7.07 13.16 -2.18
C TYR A 53 -6.05 13.76 -3.13
N LYS A 54 -5.01 13.00 -3.48
CA LYS A 54 -3.93 13.48 -4.33
C LYS A 54 -3.33 12.40 -5.20
N LYS A 55 -2.78 12.79 -6.34
CA LYS A 55 -1.99 11.91 -7.20
C LYS A 55 -0.58 11.85 -6.65
N SER A 56 -0.08 10.65 -6.36
CA SER A 56 1.35 10.53 -6.02
C SER A 56 2.19 10.86 -7.25
N GLU A 57 3.39 11.38 -7.05
CA GLU A 57 4.35 11.50 -8.15
C GLU A 57 4.74 10.09 -8.66
N PRO A 58 5.03 9.94 -9.96
CA PRO A 58 5.67 8.76 -10.49
C PRO A 58 6.97 8.49 -9.73
N ARG A 59 7.23 7.23 -9.41
CA ARG A 59 8.48 6.84 -8.74
C ARG A 59 9.09 5.62 -9.40
N THR A 60 10.40 5.65 -9.53
CA THR A 60 11.18 4.48 -9.92
C THR A 60 11.16 3.48 -8.77
N THR A 61 10.82 2.24 -9.08
CA THR A 61 10.90 1.11 -8.14
C THR A 61 11.64 -0.04 -8.79
N PHE A 62 12.19 -0.94 -7.99
CA PHE A 62 12.88 -2.11 -8.52
C PHE A 62 11.92 -3.29 -8.71
N ASP A 63 11.95 -3.94 -9.87
CA ASP A 63 11.22 -5.18 -10.13
C ASP A 63 11.96 -6.40 -9.59
N PHE A 64 11.81 -6.64 -8.28
CA PHE A 64 12.38 -7.82 -7.62
C PHE A 64 11.88 -9.15 -8.21
N LYS A 65 10.65 -9.19 -8.72
CA LYS A 65 10.08 -10.45 -9.24
C LYS A 65 10.70 -10.78 -10.59
N GLY A 66 10.81 -9.80 -11.48
CA GLY A 66 11.50 -9.92 -12.75
C GLY A 66 12.97 -10.29 -12.54
N TYR A 67 13.66 -9.58 -11.63
CA TYR A 67 15.07 -9.83 -11.36
C TYR A 67 15.31 -11.23 -10.76
N SER A 68 14.47 -11.68 -9.83
CA SER A 68 14.57 -13.03 -9.26
C SER A 68 14.33 -14.12 -10.31
N ALA A 69 13.38 -13.92 -11.23
CA ALA A 69 13.14 -14.85 -12.32
C ALA A 69 14.33 -14.91 -13.30
N PHE A 70 14.93 -13.76 -13.60
CA PHE A 70 16.15 -13.66 -14.40
C PHE A 70 17.30 -14.46 -13.77
N LEU A 71 17.61 -14.21 -12.49
CA LEU A 71 18.68 -14.92 -11.79
C LEU A 71 18.44 -16.43 -11.74
N HIS A 72 17.21 -16.84 -11.47
CA HIS A 72 16.85 -18.25 -11.43
C HIS A 72 17.05 -18.94 -12.79
N ASN A 73 16.73 -18.27 -13.90
CA ASN A 73 16.98 -18.81 -15.23
C ASN A 73 18.48 -18.84 -15.57
N ALA A 74 19.23 -17.80 -15.20
CA ALA A 74 20.68 -17.77 -15.37
C ALA A 74 21.39 -18.92 -14.64
N ILE A 75 20.95 -19.22 -13.41
CA ILE A 75 21.46 -20.37 -12.64
C ILE A 75 21.17 -21.69 -13.37
N LYS A 76 19.96 -21.86 -13.91
CA LYS A 76 19.60 -23.07 -14.69
C LYS A 76 20.42 -23.23 -15.95
N GLU A 77 20.78 -22.12 -16.59
CA GLU A 77 21.61 -22.07 -17.79
C GLU A 77 23.12 -22.19 -17.48
N GLY A 78 23.51 -22.23 -16.20
CA GLY A 78 24.91 -22.31 -15.77
C GLY A 78 25.69 -21.01 -15.99
N LYS A 79 25.00 -19.88 -16.15
CA LYS A 79 25.63 -18.57 -16.29
C LYS A 79 26.13 -18.08 -14.94
N ASN A 80 27.36 -17.57 -14.94
CA ASN A 80 27.94 -16.87 -13.80
C ASN A 80 28.18 -15.42 -14.21
N TYR A 81 27.80 -14.50 -13.33
CA TYR A 81 28.01 -13.07 -13.53
C TYR A 81 29.02 -12.56 -12.51
N THR A 82 29.86 -11.61 -12.91
CA THR A 82 30.65 -10.84 -11.95
C THR A 82 29.75 -9.87 -11.19
N GLU A 83 30.28 -9.31 -10.10
CA GLU A 83 29.58 -8.27 -9.33
C GLU A 83 29.29 -7.05 -10.21
N GLU A 84 30.21 -6.64 -11.08
CA GLU A 84 29.98 -5.50 -11.99
C GLU A 84 28.89 -5.78 -13.04
N GLU A 85 28.80 -7.02 -13.52
CA GLU A 85 27.74 -7.43 -14.45
C GLU A 85 26.37 -7.45 -13.77
N LEU A 86 26.29 -7.92 -12.52
CA LEU A 86 25.05 -7.89 -11.73
C LEU A 86 24.57 -6.46 -11.48
N ASP A 87 25.49 -5.54 -11.16
CA ASP A 87 25.15 -4.13 -10.97
C ASP A 87 24.60 -3.47 -12.25
N LEU A 88 25.12 -3.86 -13.42
CA LEU A 88 24.59 -3.40 -14.70
C LEU A 88 23.20 -3.98 -14.97
N ILE A 89 23.04 -5.29 -14.78
CA ILE A 89 21.77 -6.00 -14.97
C ILE A 89 20.71 -5.43 -14.03
N MET A 90 21.02 -5.18 -12.76
CA MET A 90 20.09 -4.60 -11.79
C MET A 90 19.49 -3.27 -12.26
N LYS A 91 20.26 -2.44 -12.97
CA LYS A 91 19.73 -1.17 -13.51
C LYS A 91 18.62 -1.39 -14.53
N GLU A 92 18.63 -2.50 -15.27
CA GLU A 92 17.60 -2.83 -16.25
C GLU A 92 16.26 -3.22 -15.61
N PHE A 93 16.26 -3.61 -14.33
CA PHE A 93 15.04 -3.94 -13.58
C PHE A 93 14.44 -2.74 -12.83
N ALA A 94 14.94 -1.53 -13.07
CA ALA A 94 14.29 -0.31 -12.62
C ALA A 94 13.02 -0.07 -13.45
N ILE A 95 11.86 -0.10 -12.80
CA ILE A 95 10.55 0.17 -13.42
C ILE A 95 10.00 1.50 -12.93
N GLU A 96 9.46 2.29 -13.86
CA GLU A 96 8.71 3.49 -13.51
C GLU A 96 7.29 3.10 -13.12
N LYS A 97 6.89 3.43 -11.88
CA LYS A 97 5.50 3.29 -11.45
C LYS A 97 4.81 4.63 -11.57
N GLU A 98 3.80 4.67 -12.42
CA GLU A 98 2.93 5.83 -12.55
C GLU A 98 2.30 6.22 -11.20
N GLY A 99 2.11 7.52 -11.06
CA GLY A 99 1.42 8.12 -9.95
C GLY A 99 -0.01 7.61 -9.81
N LYS A 100 -0.37 7.16 -8.61
CA LYS A 100 -1.74 6.70 -8.32
C LYS A 100 -2.47 7.73 -7.47
N TRP A 101 -3.72 7.95 -7.82
CA TRP A 101 -4.66 8.68 -6.97
C TRP A 101 -4.87 7.93 -5.66
N SER A 102 -4.81 8.64 -4.54
CA SER A 102 -4.98 8.05 -3.21
C SER A 102 -5.70 8.99 -2.27
N ILE A 103 -6.64 8.43 -1.51
CA ILE A 103 -7.36 9.12 -0.44
C ILE A 103 -6.67 8.81 0.89
N LYS A 104 -6.43 9.83 1.71
CA LYS A 104 -5.89 9.71 3.06
C LYS A 104 -6.75 10.51 4.02
N LEU A 105 -7.07 9.90 5.16
CA LEU A 105 -7.73 10.56 6.28
C LEU A 105 -6.70 10.66 7.42
N LYS A 106 -6.54 11.88 7.96
CA LYS A 106 -5.72 12.13 9.14
C LYS A 106 -6.56 12.79 10.23
N LYS A 107 -6.21 12.55 11.48
CA LYS A 107 -6.76 13.25 12.65
C LYS A 107 -5.69 14.19 13.20
#